data_AF-A0A7D9H3T9-F1
#
_entry.id   AF-A0A7D9H3T9-F1
#
_cell.length_a   1.000
_cell.length_b   1.000
_cell.length_c   1.000
_cell.angle_alpha   90.00
_cell.angle_beta   90.00
_cell.angle_gamma   90.00
#
_symmetry.space_group_name_H-M   'P 1'
#
loop_
_entity.id
_entity.type
_entity.pdbx_description
1 polymer ?
#
loop_
_entity_poly.entity_id
_entity_poly.type
_entity_poly.pdbx_seq_one_letter_code
_entity_poly.pdbx_strand_id
1 'polypeptide(L)'
;MMTTIRSFDARFIRLRDAARYLGMDKNRFNVDVRPFLTEIPIGVQGIAFDRLELDAFADYYVQVRGRPPERRAPWQESVGQVSANAGNTGTLKKSSKDSGSTRRLARQIIDERKRITTAASTISVKS
;
A
#
# COMPACT_ATOMS: atom_id res chain seq x y z
N MET A 1 -37.83 2.77 18.94
CA MET A 1 -37.16 2.41 17.67
C MET A 1 -35.91 3.27 17.56
N MET A 2 -34.72 2.68 17.52
CA MET A 2 -33.45 3.43 17.42
C MET A 2 -33.13 3.67 15.95
N THR A 3 -33.17 4.92 15.52
CA THR A 3 -32.87 5.32 14.15
C THR A 3 -31.36 5.33 13.96
N THR A 4 -30.80 4.27 13.36
CA THR A 4 -29.37 4.25 13.01
C THR A 4 -29.12 5.22 11.87
N ILE A 5 -28.53 6.38 12.19
CA ILE A 5 -28.04 7.32 11.19
C ILE A 5 -26.87 6.62 10.48
N ARG A 6 -27.09 6.20 9.23
CA ARG A 6 -26.00 5.74 8.37
C ARG A 6 -25.13 6.94 8.04
N SER A 7 -23.95 7.01 8.63
CA SER A 7 -22.92 7.98 8.21
C SER A 7 -22.60 7.71 6.74
N PHE A 8 -22.95 8.65 5.87
CA PHE A 8 -22.60 8.60 4.45
C PHE A 8 -21.14 9.01 4.32
N ASP A 9 -20.24 8.06 4.52
CA ASP A 9 -18.84 8.25 4.18
C ASP A 9 -18.70 8.34 2.66
N ALA A 10 -18.01 9.38 2.18
CA ALA A 10 -17.73 9.55 0.76
C ALA A 10 -16.92 8.35 0.26
N ARG A 11 -17.48 7.62 -0.71
CA ARG A 11 -16.79 6.48 -1.34
C ARG A 11 -15.64 6.91 -2.23
N PHE A 12 -15.75 8.09 -2.85
CA PHE A 12 -14.74 8.60 -3.77
C PHE A 12 -13.94 9.74 -3.15
N ILE A 13 -12.62 9.62 -3.18
CA ILE A 13 -11.68 10.65 -2.74
C ILE A 13 -11.05 11.28 -3.98
N ARG A 14 -11.12 12.61 -4.10
CA ARG A 14 -10.49 13.35 -5.21
C ARG A 14 -8.98 13.19 -5.18
N LEU A 15 -8.33 13.21 -6.35
CA LEU A 15 -6.85 13.17 -6.47
C LEU A 15 -6.15 14.20 -5.58
N ARG A 16 -6.74 15.39 -5.42
CA ARG A 16 -6.22 16.44 -4.53
C ARG A 16 -6.10 15.99 -3.07
N ASP A 17 -7.07 15.20 -2.62
CA ASP A 17 -7.24 14.82 -1.21
C ASP A 17 -6.65 13.42 -0.92
N ALA A 18 -6.44 12.60 -1.95
CA ALA A 18 -5.93 11.22 -1.83
C ALA A 18 -4.54 11.14 -1.19
N ALA A 19 -3.61 12.01 -1.58
CA ALA A 19 -2.28 12.06 -0.96
C ALA A 19 -2.36 12.42 0.54
N ARG A 20 -3.27 13.35 0.90
CA ARG A 20 -3.48 13.78 2.28
C ARG A 20 -4.14 12.69 3.12
N TYR A 21 -5.03 11.89 2.52
CA TYR A 21 -5.66 10.75 3.19
C TYR A 21 -4.63 9.72 3.68
N LEU A 22 -3.61 9.43 2.86
CA LEU A 22 -2.53 8.51 3.22
C LEU A 22 -1.38 9.17 4.00
N GLY A 23 -1.49 10.47 4.32
CA GLY A 23 -0.45 11.21 5.05
C GLY A 23 0.88 11.35 4.28
N MET A 24 0.84 11.34 2.95
CA MET A 24 2.03 11.41 2.10
C MET A 24 2.06 12.66 1.21
N ASP A 25 3.24 12.98 0.66
CA ASP A 25 3.39 14.05 -0.31
C ASP A 25 2.81 13.66 -1.69
N LYS A 26 2.39 14.67 -2.45
CA LYS A 26 1.73 14.47 -3.75
C LYS A 26 2.65 13.82 -4.79
N ASN A 27 3.95 14.10 -4.75
CA ASN A 27 4.89 13.59 -5.75
C ASN A 27 5.07 12.08 -5.54
N ARG A 28 5.28 11.68 -4.29
CA ARG A 28 5.38 10.26 -3.92
C ARG A 28 4.08 9.52 -4.15
N PHE A 29 2.93 10.13 -3.89
CA PHE A 29 1.64 9.54 -4.25
C PHE A 29 1.55 9.23 -5.75
N ASN A 30 1.94 10.18 -6.61
CA ASN A 30 1.86 10.01 -8.06
C ASN A 30 2.79 8.92 -8.61
N VAL A 31 3.91 8.64 -7.93
CA VAL A 31 4.90 7.63 -8.37
C VAL A 31 4.61 6.26 -7.74
N ASP A 32 4.37 6.21 -6.43
CA ASP A 32 4.33 4.96 -5.67
C ASP A 32 2.91 4.39 -5.53
N VAL A 33 1.87 5.21 -5.66
CA VAL A 33 0.48 4.81 -5.33
C VAL A 33 -0.41 4.85 -6.55
N ARG A 34 -0.42 5.98 -7.26
CA ARG A 34 -1.30 6.24 -8.41
C ARG A 34 -1.27 5.15 -9.49
N PRO A 35 -0.12 4.55 -9.87
CA PRO A 35 -0.10 3.47 -10.86
C PRO A 35 -0.82 2.18 -10.44
N PHE A 36 -1.09 2.03 -9.14
CA PHE A 36 -1.72 0.85 -8.55
C PHE A 36 -3.20 1.06 -8.21
N LEU A 37 -3.72 2.28 -8.37
CA LEU A 37 -5.13 2.61 -8.09
C LEU A 37 -5.92 2.77 -9.38
N THR A 38 -7.23 2.55 -9.29
CA THR A 38 -8.16 2.73 -10.38
C THR A 38 -8.60 4.20 -10.46
N GLU A 39 -8.21 4.87 -11.54
CA GLU A 39 -8.62 6.26 -11.79
C GLU A 39 -10.09 6.34 -12.23
N ILE A 40 -10.91 7.01 -11.44
CA ILE A 40 -12.33 7.25 -11.74
C ILE A 40 -12.49 8.73 -12.15
N PRO A 41 -12.78 9.01 -13.43
CA PRO A 41 -13.04 10.38 -13.87
C PRO A 41 -14.37 10.87 -13.26
N ILE A 42 -14.34 12.05 -12.63
CA ILE A 42 -15.51 12.74 -12.09
C ILE A 42 -15.59 14.14 -12.70
N GLY A 43 -16.50 14.29 -13.65
CA GLY A 43 -16.68 15.50 -14.44
C GLY A 43 -15.65 15.62 -15.57
N VAL A 44 -15.38 16.85 -16.01
CA VAL A 44 -14.52 17.12 -17.18
C VAL A 44 -13.03 17.00 -16.86
N GLN A 45 -12.62 17.40 -15.66
CA GLN A 45 -11.20 17.50 -15.27
C GLN A 45 -10.87 16.78 -13.96
N GLY A 46 -11.88 16.27 -13.26
CA GLY A 46 -11.69 15.67 -11.95
C GLY A 46 -11.31 14.20 -12.07
N ILE A 47 -10.34 13.77 -11.27
CA ILE A 47 -10.03 12.36 -11.05
C ILE A 47 -10.29 12.05 -9.56
N ALA A 48 -10.85 10.89 -9.29
CA ALA A 48 -11.06 10.37 -7.95
C ALA A 48 -10.69 8.89 -7.87
N PHE A 49 -10.54 8.41 -6.64
CA PHE A 49 -10.20 7.04 -6.30
C PHE A 49 -11.23 6.50 -5.31
N ASP A 50 -11.41 5.19 -5.28
CA ASP A 50 -12.22 4.55 -4.25
C ASP A 50 -11.45 4.57 -2.91
N ARG A 51 -12.13 4.97 -1.84
CA ARG A 51 -11.61 4.94 -0.47
C ARG A 51 -11.20 3.52 -0.07
N LEU A 52 -11.98 2.51 -0.43
CA LEU A 52 -11.66 1.12 -0.06
C LEU A 52 -10.37 0.62 -0.74
N GLU A 53 -10.12 1.09 -1.96
CA GLU A 53 -8.88 0.78 -2.70
C GLU A 53 -7.67 1.48 -2.06
N LEU A 54 -7.86 2.73 -1.61
CA LEU A 54 -6.85 3.46 -0.83
C LEU A 54 -6.52 2.77 0.50
N ASP A 55 -7.53 2.29 1.23
CA ASP A 55 -7.35 1.56 2.48
C ASP A 55 -6.61 0.22 2.25
N ALA A 56 -7.02 -0.54 1.23
CA ALA A 56 -6.32 -1.78 0.86
C ALA A 56 -4.86 -1.53 0.45
N PHE A 57 -4.59 -0.42 -0.24
CA PHE A 57 -3.23 0.00 -0.55
C PHE A 57 -2.44 0.35 0.72
N ALA A 58 -3.05 1.04 1.68
CA ALA A 58 -2.41 1.37 2.96
C ALA A 58 -2.00 0.11 3.72
N ASP A 59 -2.87 -0.90 3.78
CA ASP A 59 -2.56 -2.20 4.40
C ASP A 59 -1.37 -2.89 3.71
N TYR A 60 -1.38 -2.91 2.37
CA TYR A 60 -0.25 -3.43 1.59
C TYR A 60 1.04 -2.64 1.86
N TYR A 61 0.95 -1.32 1.95
CA TYR A 61 2.09 -0.44 2.20
C TYR A 61 2.71 -0.72 3.59
N VAL A 62 1.87 -0.91 4.61
CA VAL A 62 2.31 -1.31 5.96
C VAL A 62 2.93 -2.70 5.95
N GLN A 63 2.42 -3.66 5.19
CA GLN A 63 3.03 -4.99 5.13
C GLN A 63 4.41 -5.00 4.46
N VAL A 64 4.61 -4.18 3.43
CA VAL A 64 5.87 -4.14 2.66
C VAL A 64 6.92 -3.24 3.32
N ARG A 65 6.50 -2.09 3.87
CA ARG A 65 7.40 -1.06 4.39
C ARG A 65 7.26 -0.81 5.89
N GLY A 66 6.19 -1.28 6.51
CA GLY A 66 6.00 -1.18 7.94
C GLY A 66 7.06 -2.02 8.65
N ARG A 67 7.80 -1.39 9.54
CA ARG A 67 8.69 -2.10 10.45
C ARG A 67 7.82 -2.59 11.60
N PRO A 68 7.73 -3.91 11.86
CA PRO A 68 7.04 -4.36 13.05
C PRO A 68 7.70 -3.71 14.26
N PRO A 69 6.94 -3.23 15.25
CA PRO A 69 7.53 -2.77 16.49
C PRO A 69 8.35 -3.93 17.05
N GLU A 70 9.65 -3.70 17.22
CA GLU A 70 10.55 -4.66 17.86
C GLU A 70 9.96 -4.94 19.25
N ARG A 71 9.69 -6.22 19.54
CA ARG A 71 8.96 -6.60 20.76
C ARG A 71 9.66 -5.97 21.97
N ARG A 72 8.91 -5.08 22.64
CA ARG A 72 9.24 -4.22 23.81
C ARG A 72 9.75 -2.83 23.43
N ALA A 73 8.84 -1.87 23.50
CA ALA A 73 9.23 -0.49 23.79
C ALA A 73 9.68 -0.42 25.26
N PRO A 74 10.88 0.10 25.58
CA PRO A 74 11.32 0.38 26.94
C PRO A 74 10.37 1.29 27.74
N TRP A 75 9.48 2.02 27.06
CA TRP A 75 8.46 2.87 27.68
C TRP A 75 7.30 2.10 28.33
N GLN A 76 7.21 0.78 28.13
CA GLN A 76 6.23 -0.09 28.79
C GLN A 76 6.77 -0.78 30.06
N GLU A 77 8.04 -0.58 30.44
CA GLU A 77 8.62 -1.04 31.71
C GLU A 77 9.35 0.13 32.38
N SER A 78 8.64 0.92 33.18
CA SER A 78 9.25 1.80 34.18
C SER A 78 9.55 1.02 35.46
N VAL A 79 10.53 0.12 35.43
CA VAL A 79 11.18 -0.37 36.67
C VAL A 79 12.68 -0.56 36.45
N GLY A 80 13.46 0.41 36.98
CA GLY A 80 14.86 0.30 37.38
C GLY A 80 15.86 -0.43 36.46
N GLN A 81 16.64 0.34 35.69
CA GLN A 81 17.88 -0.17 35.09
C GLN A 81 18.93 -0.50 36.16
N VAL A 82 19.43 -1.73 36.15
CA VAL A 82 20.76 -2.06 36.68
C VAL A 82 21.54 -2.77 35.57
N SER A 83 22.68 -2.18 35.23
CA SER A 83 23.59 -2.63 34.16
C SER A 83 24.31 -3.92 34.54
N ALA A 84 24.41 -4.85 33.58
CA ALA A 84 25.52 -5.81 33.54
C ALA A 84 25.86 -6.17 32.09
N ASN A 85 27.11 -5.91 31.71
CA ASN A 85 27.76 -6.32 30.47
C ASN A 85 27.82 -7.85 30.35
N ALA A 86 27.53 -8.41 29.17
CA ALA A 86 28.21 -9.61 28.65
C ALA A 86 27.80 -9.96 27.21
N GLY A 87 28.81 -10.10 26.34
CA GLY A 87 28.92 -11.24 25.42
C GLY A 87 28.25 -11.15 24.05
N ASN A 88 29.08 -10.95 23.01
CA ASN A 88 28.77 -11.35 21.64
C ASN A 88 28.31 -12.82 21.59
N THR A 89 27.24 -13.14 20.86
CA THR A 89 27.08 -14.43 20.15
C THR A 89 25.97 -14.28 19.10
N GLY A 90 26.31 -14.48 17.83
CA GLY A 90 25.38 -14.36 16.71
C GLY A 90 24.33 -15.47 16.68
N THR A 91 23.16 -15.21 16.11
CA THR A 91 22.24 -16.27 15.67
C THR A 91 21.39 -15.78 14.51
N LEU A 92 21.64 -16.35 13.33
CA LEU A 92 20.83 -16.23 12.13
C LEU A 92 19.65 -17.20 12.26
N LYS A 93 18.41 -16.72 12.25
CA LYS A 93 17.23 -17.57 11.99
C LYS A 93 16.37 -16.95 10.91
N LYS A 94 16.46 -17.53 9.71
CA LYS A 94 15.46 -17.41 8.65
C LYS A 94 14.11 -17.91 9.19
N SER A 95 13.04 -17.14 9.01
CA SER A 95 11.69 -17.69 9.01
C SER A 95 11.01 -17.36 7.69
N SER A 96 11.05 -18.33 6.77
CA SER A 96 10.21 -18.35 5.58
C SER A 96 8.75 -18.47 5.99
N LYS A 97 7.93 -17.47 5.67
CA LYS A 97 6.49 -17.64 5.56
C LYS A 97 6.10 -17.53 4.09
N ASP A 98 5.68 -18.67 3.58
CA ASP A 98 5.30 -18.94 2.22
C ASP A 98 3.96 -18.26 1.91
N SER A 99 4.00 -17.03 1.39
CA SER A 99 2.87 -16.38 0.73
C SER A 99 2.94 -16.68 -0.78
N GLY A 100 2.62 -17.93 -1.11
CA GLY A 100 2.69 -18.49 -2.47
C GLY A 100 1.48 -18.20 -3.36
N SER A 101 0.39 -17.63 -2.83
CA SER A 101 -0.88 -17.54 -3.58
C SER A 101 -1.12 -16.20 -4.29
N THR A 102 -0.65 -15.07 -3.74
CA THR A 102 -0.92 -13.72 -4.32
C THR A 102 0.09 -13.30 -5.39
N ARG A 103 1.33 -13.81 -5.33
CA ARG A 103 2.41 -13.42 -6.26
C ARG A 103 2.22 -13.96 -7.68
N ARG A 104 1.56 -15.11 -7.86
CA ARG A 104 1.30 -15.69 -9.20
C ARG A 104 0.25 -14.88 -9.95
N LEU A 105 -0.87 -14.52 -9.31
CA LEU A 105 -1.93 -13.72 -9.93
C LEU A 105 -1.45 -12.31 -10.31
N ALA A 106 -0.72 -11.65 -9.41
CA ALA A 106 -0.17 -10.31 -9.69
C ALA A 106 0.79 -10.32 -10.89
N ARG A 107 1.63 -11.36 -11.04
CA ARG A 107 2.52 -11.50 -12.21
C ARG A 107 1.75 -11.78 -13.50
N GLN A 108 0.71 -12.60 -13.45
CA GLN A 108 -0.13 -12.91 -14.62
C GLN A 108 -0.81 -11.64 -15.18
N ILE A 109 -1.33 -10.78 -14.30
CA ILE A 109 -1.97 -9.51 -14.69
C ILE A 109 -0.96 -8.53 -15.30
N ILE A 110 0.26 -8.46 -14.74
CA ILE A 110 1.32 -7.57 -15.24
C ILE A 110 1.84 -8.04 -16.61
N ASP A 111 2.03 -9.35 -16.81
CA ASP A 111 2.52 -9.89 -18.08
C ASP A 111 1.48 -9.76 -19.20
N GLU A 112 0.19 -9.95 -18.90
CA GLU A 112 -0.88 -9.77 -19.89
C GLU A 112 -0.99 -8.31 -20.35
N ARG A 113 -0.86 -7.35 -19.43
CA ARG A 113 -0.83 -5.92 -19.77
C ARG A 113 0.37 -5.55 -20.64
N LYS A 114 1.54 -6.15 -20.43
CA LYS A 114 2.73 -5.91 -21.26
C LYS A 114 2.55 -6.42 -22.68
N ARG A 115 1.95 -7.60 -22.86
CA ARG A 115 1.68 -8.18 -24.19
C ARG A 115 0.74 -7.31 -25.03
N ILE A 116 -0.33 -6.80 -24.44
CA ILE A 116 -1.28 -5.90 -25.11
C ILE A 116 -0.58 -4.60 -25.53
N THR A 117 0.29 -4.07 -24.67
CA THR A 117 1.02 -2.81 -24.93
C THR A 117 2.05 -2.95 -26.06
N THR A 118 2.76 -4.08 -26.13
CA THR A 118 3.72 -4.38 -27.22
C THR A 118 3.02 -4.69 -28.55
N ALA A 119 1.84 -5.32 -28.51
CA ALA A 119 1.02 -5.55 -29.72
C ALA A 119 0.46 -4.23 -30.29
N ALA A 120 0.01 -3.32 -29.42
CA ALA A 120 -0.50 -2.01 -29.81
C ALA A 120 0.58 -1.11 -30.45
N SER A 121 1.83 -1.21 -29.98
CA SER A 121 2.96 -0.43 -30.50
C SER A 121 3.54 -0.98 -31.80
N THR A 122 3.33 -2.27 -32.12
CA THR A 122 3.78 -2.87 -33.39
C THR A 122 2.88 -2.48 -34.57
N ILE A 123 1.60 -2.19 -34.33
CA ILE A 123 0.64 -1.79 -35.37
C ILE A 123 0.91 -0.35 -35.88
N SER A 124 1.56 0.50 -35.07
CA SER A 124 1.84 1.90 -35.41
C SER A 124 3.08 2.12 -36.31
N VAL A 125 3.86 1.08 -36.63
CA VAL A 125 5.13 1.20 -37.39
C VAL A 125 5.00 0.64 -38.82
N LYS A 126 3.78 0.34 -39.28
CA LYS A 126 3.51 -0.24 -40.61
C LYS A 126 2.58 0.59 -41.51
N SER A 127 2.58 1.91 -41.35
CA SER A 127 1.96 2.85 -42.31
C SER A 127 3.00 3.77 -42.91
#